data_AF-A0A2E4S8R2-F1
#
_entry.id   AF-A0A2E4S8R2-F1
#
_cell.length_a   1.000
_cell.length_b   1.000
_cell.length_c   1.000
_cell.angle_alpha   90.00
_cell.angle_beta   90.00
_cell.angle_gamma   90.00
#
_symmetry.space_group_name_H-M   'P 1'
#
loop_
_entity.id
_entity.type
_entity.pdbx_description
1 polymer ?
#
loop_
_entity_poly.entity_id
_entity_poly.type
_entity_poly.pdbx_seq_one_letter_code
_entity_poly.pdbx_strand_id
1 'polypeptide(L)'
;MKNLNQGFGDLPRERLLERGKSSLSCTELLMIMIGNGGPTCDVIEIVKNLKDFTQNNIHQLYTMEVRDLCKVKGLGIAKSAKIVAALELSKRIQFPHTKDVLLLNSKMVFDFMKNRFFGLSTEEFWMICLNQQSKVIDVLQLFIGGLTSTIVDVRVVFQKLIANGSTSFIVLHNHPSGNLKPSQADVKITKKIVNASKIFDIKLLDHLIVADNSYFSFADHKVVL
;
A
#
# COMPACT_ATOMS: atom_id res chain seq x y z
N MET A 1 -50.34 9.14 -7.73
CA MET A 1 -49.41 10.10 -7.08
C MET A 1 -49.42 9.82 -5.58
N LYS A 2 -48.39 9.14 -5.06
CA LYS A 2 -48.17 8.99 -3.61
C LYS A 2 -46.86 9.69 -3.26
N ASN A 3 -46.97 10.61 -2.30
CA ASN A 3 -45.88 11.40 -1.71
C ASN A 3 -44.71 10.53 -1.25
N LEU A 4 -43.50 10.89 -1.66
CA LEU A 4 -42.24 10.37 -1.14
C LEU A 4 -41.32 11.54 -0.75
N ASN A 5 -41.78 12.34 0.21
CA ASN A 5 -40.94 13.27 0.96
C ASN A 5 -40.66 12.68 2.35
N GLN A 6 -39.79 11.67 2.40
CA GLN A 6 -39.13 11.23 3.63
C GLN A 6 -37.71 10.74 3.32
N GLY A 7 -36.69 11.52 3.71
CA GLY A 7 -35.39 10.98 4.10
C GLY A 7 -34.18 11.07 3.15
N PHE A 8 -34.20 11.82 2.04
CA PHE A 8 -33.00 12.03 1.22
C PHE A 8 -32.26 13.32 1.63
N GLY A 9 -31.46 13.26 2.69
CA GLY A 9 -30.41 14.27 2.89
C GLY A 9 -29.33 14.07 1.82
N ASP A 10 -29.20 15.05 0.91
CA ASP A 10 -28.30 15.18 -0.24
C ASP A 10 -27.76 13.88 -0.85
N LEU A 11 -28.09 13.61 -2.13
CA LEU A 11 -27.51 12.49 -2.87
C LEU A 11 -25.98 12.53 -2.75
N PRO A 12 -25.29 11.37 -2.70
CA PRO A 12 -23.84 11.33 -2.51
C PRO A 12 -23.06 12.29 -3.44
N ARG A 13 -23.49 12.41 -4.69
CA ARG A 13 -22.89 13.32 -5.68
C ARG A 13 -23.10 14.80 -5.32
N GLU A 14 -24.29 15.17 -4.88
CA GLU A 14 -24.60 16.55 -4.47
C GLU A 14 -23.81 16.92 -3.21
N ARG A 15 -23.77 16.00 -2.24
CA ARG A 15 -22.97 16.18 -1.03
C ARG A 15 -21.47 16.32 -1.32
N LEU A 16 -20.95 15.56 -2.28
CA LEU A 16 -19.57 15.72 -2.75
C LEU A 16 -19.32 17.14 -3.29
N LEU A 17 -20.26 17.70 -4.05
CA LEU A 17 -20.15 19.04 -4.65
C LEU A 17 -20.27 20.16 -3.62
N GLU A 18 -21.20 20.03 -2.68
CA GLU A 18 -21.49 21.08 -1.69
C GLU A 18 -20.56 21.05 -0.48
N ARG A 19 -20.24 19.85 0.02
CA ARG A 19 -19.55 19.65 1.31
C ARG A 19 -18.19 19.00 1.19
N GLY A 20 -17.79 18.61 -0.03
CA GLY A 20 -16.49 18.03 -0.32
C GLY A 20 -16.33 16.57 0.10
N LYS A 21 -15.21 15.97 -0.31
CA LYS A 21 -14.95 14.52 -0.18
C LYS A 21 -14.92 13.98 1.24
N SER A 22 -14.57 14.81 2.23
CA SER A 22 -14.49 14.42 3.65
C SER A 22 -15.86 14.17 4.29
N SER A 23 -16.95 14.61 3.65
CA SER A 23 -18.33 14.42 4.13
C SER A 23 -18.94 13.07 3.75
N LEU A 24 -18.22 12.25 2.99
CA LEU A 24 -18.71 11.01 2.40
C LEU A 24 -18.14 9.79 3.11
N SER A 25 -18.99 8.81 3.34
CA SER A 25 -18.56 7.47 3.74
C SER A 25 -17.93 6.70 2.56
N CYS A 26 -17.17 5.65 2.85
CA CYS A 26 -16.65 4.75 1.81
C CYS A 26 -17.76 4.16 0.92
N THR A 27 -18.93 3.86 1.52
CA THR A 27 -20.12 3.40 0.80
C THR A 27 -20.55 4.41 -0.25
N GLU A 28 -20.53 5.70 0.09
CA GLU A 28 -20.96 6.78 -0.78
C GLU A 28 -19.94 7.06 -1.88
N LEU A 29 -18.65 6.97 -1.57
CA LEU A 29 -17.60 7.01 -2.58
C LEU A 29 -17.75 5.88 -3.60
N LEU A 30 -18.08 4.66 -3.15
CA LEU A 30 -18.36 3.53 -4.03
C LEU A 30 -19.61 3.77 -4.89
N MET A 31 -20.69 4.29 -4.30
CA MET A 31 -21.92 4.62 -5.06
C MET A 31 -21.63 5.65 -6.16
N ILE A 32 -20.90 6.73 -5.86
CA ILE A 32 -20.51 7.74 -6.85
C ILE A 32 -19.64 7.12 -7.95
N MET A 33 -18.66 6.27 -7.58
CA MET A 33 -17.75 5.63 -8.52
C MET A 33 -18.48 4.65 -9.45
N ILE A 34 -19.38 3.83 -8.91
CA ILE A 34 -20.20 2.87 -9.69
C ILE A 34 -21.19 3.61 -10.58
N GLY A 35 -21.72 4.74 -10.10
CA GLY A 35 -22.69 5.57 -10.82
C GLY A 35 -24.08 4.94 -10.77
N ASN A 36 -24.64 4.62 -11.93
CA ASN A 36 -26.00 4.12 -12.01
C ASN A 36 -26.08 2.61 -11.68
N GLY A 37 -27.30 2.15 -11.35
CA GLY A 37 -27.64 0.73 -11.25
C GLY A 37 -27.45 -0.04 -12.57
N GLY A 38 -27.77 -1.33 -12.55
CA GLY A 38 -27.99 -2.13 -13.74
C GLY A 38 -29.50 -2.37 -13.95
N PRO A 39 -29.88 -3.16 -14.96
CA PRO A 39 -31.29 -3.53 -15.19
C PRO A 39 -31.92 -4.29 -14.01
N THR A 40 -31.11 -4.97 -13.20
CA THR A 40 -31.56 -5.92 -12.17
C THR A 40 -31.24 -5.49 -10.74
N CYS A 41 -30.37 -4.50 -10.54
CA CYS A 41 -29.93 -4.02 -9.23
C CYS A 41 -29.72 -2.50 -9.28
N ASP A 42 -30.22 -1.78 -8.28
CA ASP A 42 -29.84 -0.38 -8.10
C ASP A 42 -28.41 -0.24 -7.54
N VAL A 43 -27.89 0.99 -7.47
CA VAL A 43 -26.52 1.23 -7.00
C VAL A 43 -26.33 0.82 -5.53
N ILE A 44 -27.37 0.92 -4.70
CA ILE A 44 -27.33 0.59 -3.28
C ILE A 44 -27.20 -0.93 -3.12
N GLU A 45 -27.99 -1.70 -3.86
CA GLU A 45 -27.91 -3.17 -3.90
C GLU A 45 -26.55 -3.63 -4.43
N ILE A 46 -26.02 -2.98 -5.48
CA ILE A 46 -24.68 -3.30 -5.99
C ILE A 46 -23.60 -3.10 -4.92
N VAL A 47 -23.63 -1.97 -4.20
CA VAL A 47 -22.64 -1.71 -3.14
C VAL A 47 -22.81 -2.69 -1.97
N LYS A 48 -24.05 -3.08 -1.64
CA LYS A 48 -24.31 -4.10 -0.63
C LYS A 48 -23.72 -5.45 -1.06
N ASN A 49 -24.00 -5.90 -2.29
CA ASN A 49 -23.46 -7.15 -2.84
C ASN A 49 -21.93 -7.13 -2.85
N LEU A 50 -21.31 -5.99 -3.18
CA LEU A 50 -19.85 -5.84 -3.15
C LEU A 50 -19.30 -5.94 -1.72
N LYS A 51 -19.95 -5.31 -0.75
CA LYS A 51 -19.57 -5.42 0.67
C LYS A 51 -19.69 -6.85 1.16
N ASP A 52 -20.78 -7.53 0.84
CA ASP A 52 -20.97 -8.93 1.23
C ASP A 52 -19.90 -9.83 0.58
N PHE A 53 -19.59 -9.61 -0.70
CA PHE A 53 -18.55 -10.34 -1.44
C PHE A 53 -17.14 -10.12 -0.86
N THR A 54 -16.88 -8.93 -0.32
CA THR A 54 -15.62 -8.55 0.34
C THR A 54 -15.64 -8.79 1.85
N GLN A 55 -16.66 -9.46 2.39
CA GLN A 55 -16.84 -9.70 3.83
C GLN A 55 -16.75 -8.42 4.68
N ASN A 56 -17.34 -7.33 4.19
CA ASN A 56 -17.28 -5.98 4.75
C ASN A 56 -15.87 -5.39 4.88
N ASN A 57 -14.89 -5.96 4.19
CA ASN A 57 -13.51 -5.51 4.19
C ASN A 57 -13.15 -4.85 2.85
N ILE A 58 -13.38 -3.53 2.75
CA ILE A 58 -13.15 -2.72 1.52
C ILE A 58 -11.72 -2.85 0.99
N HIS A 59 -10.79 -3.16 1.87
CA HIS A 59 -9.39 -3.36 1.56
C HIS A 59 -9.12 -4.54 0.63
N GLN A 60 -9.98 -5.56 0.61
CA GLN A 60 -9.88 -6.67 -0.32
C GLN A 60 -9.99 -6.23 -1.79
N LEU A 61 -10.59 -5.06 -2.06
CA LEU A 61 -10.70 -4.54 -3.42
C LEU A 61 -9.33 -4.26 -4.06
N TYR A 62 -8.28 -3.96 -3.27
CA TYR A 62 -6.94 -3.67 -3.79
C TYR A 62 -6.26 -4.88 -4.45
N THR A 63 -6.67 -6.09 -4.11
CA THR A 63 -6.11 -7.34 -4.65
C THR A 63 -7.01 -7.99 -5.69
N MET A 64 -8.22 -7.48 -5.92
CA MET A 64 -9.18 -8.06 -6.84
C MET A 64 -8.90 -7.66 -8.28
N GLU A 65 -9.02 -8.62 -9.19
CA GLU A 65 -8.99 -8.35 -10.62
C GLU A 65 -10.41 -8.10 -11.16
N VAL A 66 -10.49 -7.59 -12.40
CA VAL A 66 -11.76 -7.31 -13.09
C VAL A 66 -12.67 -8.55 -13.10
N ARG A 67 -12.09 -9.74 -13.31
CA ARG A 67 -12.82 -11.03 -13.31
C ARG A 67 -13.44 -11.39 -11.96
N ASP A 68 -12.84 -10.98 -10.86
CA ASP A 68 -13.36 -11.26 -9.52
C ASP A 68 -14.55 -10.35 -9.21
N LEU A 69 -14.41 -9.06 -9.52
CA LEU A 69 -15.50 -8.09 -9.36
C LEU A 69 -16.70 -8.41 -10.24
N CYS A 70 -16.50 -8.98 -11.44
CA CYS A 70 -17.59 -9.44 -12.30
C CYS A 70 -18.44 -10.57 -11.70
N LYS A 71 -17.99 -11.25 -10.63
CA LYS A 71 -18.79 -12.25 -9.90
C LYS A 71 -19.84 -11.60 -8.99
N VAL A 72 -19.72 -10.30 -8.71
CA VAL A 72 -20.66 -9.56 -7.88
C VAL A 72 -21.89 -9.18 -8.70
N LYS A 73 -23.08 -9.55 -8.21
CA LYS A 73 -24.36 -9.24 -8.87
C LYS A 73 -24.49 -7.73 -9.09
N GLY A 74 -24.61 -7.35 -10.36
CA GLY A 74 -24.76 -5.95 -10.81
C GLY A 74 -23.46 -5.22 -11.15
N LEU A 75 -22.29 -5.85 -10.98
CA LEU A 75 -21.01 -5.40 -11.53
C LEU A 75 -20.68 -6.13 -12.84
N GLY A 76 -20.92 -5.46 -13.96
CA GLY A 76 -20.44 -5.91 -15.27
C GLY A 76 -19.01 -5.40 -15.56
N ILE A 77 -18.45 -5.86 -16.68
CA ILE A 77 -17.06 -5.58 -17.10
C ILE A 77 -16.68 -4.09 -17.02
N ALA A 78 -17.56 -3.18 -17.46
CA ALA A 78 -17.29 -1.75 -17.48
C ALA A 78 -17.19 -1.15 -16.06
N LYS A 79 -18.08 -1.53 -15.14
CA LYS A 79 -18.08 -1.06 -13.75
C LYS A 79 -16.89 -1.66 -12.99
N SER A 80 -16.61 -2.95 -13.18
CA SER A 80 -15.46 -3.63 -12.60
C SER A 80 -14.14 -3.00 -13.05
N ALA A 81 -13.97 -2.75 -14.36
CA ALA A 81 -12.78 -2.09 -14.89
C ALA A 81 -12.58 -0.68 -14.31
N LYS A 82 -13.67 0.08 -14.12
CA LYS A 82 -13.62 1.42 -13.50
C LYS A 82 -13.13 1.36 -12.06
N ILE A 83 -13.59 0.39 -11.27
CA ILE A 83 -13.15 0.19 -9.88
C ILE A 83 -11.66 -0.14 -9.84
N VAL A 84 -11.23 -1.14 -10.62
CA VAL A 84 -9.82 -1.56 -10.67
C VAL A 84 -8.93 -0.41 -11.12
N ALA A 85 -9.32 0.32 -12.17
CA ALA A 85 -8.56 1.48 -12.65
C ALA A 85 -8.46 2.59 -11.61
N ALA A 86 -9.53 2.88 -10.86
CA ALA A 86 -9.51 3.87 -9.80
C ALA A 86 -8.60 3.47 -8.64
N LEU A 87 -8.58 2.19 -8.26
CA LEU A 87 -7.71 1.68 -7.20
C LEU A 87 -6.24 1.67 -7.62
N GLU A 88 -5.95 1.26 -8.85
CA GLU A 88 -4.59 1.33 -9.41
C GLU A 88 -4.10 2.77 -9.54
N LEU A 89 -4.97 3.69 -9.98
CA LEU A 89 -4.63 5.12 -10.00
C LEU A 89 -4.39 5.66 -8.58
N SER A 90 -5.24 5.30 -7.61
CA SER A 90 -5.04 5.65 -6.20
C SER A 90 -3.70 5.13 -5.69
N LYS A 91 -3.35 3.88 -6.02
CA LYS A 91 -2.05 3.28 -5.70
C LYS A 91 -0.90 4.09 -6.31
N ARG A 92 -0.98 4.51 -7.58
CA ARG A 92 0.03 5.37 -8.23
C ARG A 92 0.09 6.79 -7.66
N ILE A 93 -1.03 7.40 -7.30
CA ILE A 93 -1.07 8.73 -6.67
C ILE A 93 -0.42 8.70 -5.29
N GLN A 94 -0.61 7.61 -4.56
CA GLN A 94 0.10 7.35 -3.30
C GLN A 94 1.61 7.06 -3.51
N PHE A 95 2.05 6.92 -4.77
CA PHE A 95 3.46 6.88 -5.17
C PHE A 95 3.85 8.19 -5.88
N PRO A 96 3.80 9.36 -5.20
CA PRO A 96 4.26 10.60 -5.80
C PRO A 96 5.72 10.47 -6.22
N HIS A 97 6.13 11.29 -7.20
CA HIS A 97 7.55 11.47 -7.52
C HIS A 97 8.33 11.64 -6.22
N THR A 98 9.24 10.72 -5.98
CA THR A 98 10.05 10.56 -4.76
C THR A 98 10.91 11.78 -4.43
N LYS A 99 11.07 12.70 -5.39
CA LYS A 99 11.87 13.90 -5.24
C LYS A 99 11.33 14.77 -4.08
N ASP A 100 12.22 15.05 -3.14
CA ASP A 100 12.05 15.92 -1.98
C ASP A 100 11.28 15.38 -0.75
N VAL A 101 10.89 14.09 -0.72
CA VAL A 101 10.41 13.49 0.53
C VAL A 101 11.57 13.32 1.49
N LEU A 102 11.50 13.96 2.66
CA LEU A 102 12.50 13.84 3.72
C LEU A 102 12.08 12.75 4.71
N LEU A 103 12.95 11.78 5.01
CA LEU A 103 12.68 10.70 5.97
C LEU A 103 13.67 10.76 7.14
N LEU A 104 13.22 11.26 8.29
CA LEU A 104 14.09 11.52 9.45
C LEU A 104 13.98 10.49 10.57
N ASN A 105 12.93 9.67 10.58
CA ASN A 105 12.68 8.68 11.61
C ASN A 105 11.85 7.51 11.08
N SER A 106 11.86 6.41 11.83
CA SER A 106 11.16 5.17 11.49
C SER A 106 9.66 5.37 11.26
N LYS A 107 9.01 6.26 12.02
CA LYS A 107 7.59 6.57 11.85
C LYS A 107 7.30 7.21 10.50
N MET A 108 8.10 8.18 10.07
CA MET A 108 7.95 8.81 8.75
C MET A 108 8.15 7.79 7.63
N VAL A 109 9.13 6.91 7.78
CA VAL A 109 9.40 5.82 6.83
C VAL A 109 8.20 4.87 6.75
N PHE A 110 7.66 4.47 7.90
CA PHE A 110 6.46 3.63 7.97
C PHE A 110 5.27 4.33 7.33
N ASP A 111 4.98 5.58 7.68
CA ASP A 111 3.86 6.34 7.09
C ASP A 111 4.00 6.51 5.57
N PHE A 112 5.23 6.65 5.09
CA PHE A 112 5.55 6.74 3.67
C PHE A 112 5.35 5.40 2.94
N MET A 113 5.58 4.26 3.60
CA MET A 113 5.54 2.93 2.98
C MET A 113 4.31 2.08 3.32
N LYS A 114 3.55 2.40 4.37
CA LYS A 114 2.49 1.53 4.91
C LYS A 114 1.45 1.10 3.88
N ASN A 115 1.05 2.01 2.99
CA ASN A 115 0.07 1.70 1.96
C ASN A 115 0.62 0.77 0.87
N ARG A 116 1.95 0.64 0.74
CA ARG A 116 2.59 -0.32 -0.18
C ARG A 116 2.40 -1.76 0.27
N PHE A 117 2.45 -1.97 1.59
CA PHE A 117 2.36 -3.29 2.21
C PHE A 117 0.93 -3.72 2.49
N PHE A 118 -0.01 -2.81 2.30
CA PHE A 118 -1.39 -3.01 2.64
C PHE A 118 -2.05 -4.08 1.75
N GLY A 119 -2.60 -5.13 2.37
CA GLY A 119 -3.31 -6.21 1.67
C GLY A 119 -2.41 -7.21 0.94
N LEU A 120 -1.10 -7.15 1.11
CA LEU A 120 -0.19 -8.11 0.50
C LEU A 120 -0.28 -9.48 1.20
N SER A 121 -0.55 -10.52 0.41
CA SER A 121 -0.56 -11.91 0.87
C SER A 121 0.81 -12.57 0.84
N THR A 122 1.81 -11.91 0.26
CA THR A 122 3.20 -12.38 0.15
C THR A 122 4.15 -11.42 0.86
N GLU A 123 5.26 -11.94 1.37
CA GLU A 123 6.36 -11.10 1.85
C GLU A 123 7.01 -10.38 0.68
N GLU A 124 7.30 -9.10 0.82
CA GLU A 124 8.04 -8.33 -0.17
C GLU A 124 9.16 -7.56 0.53
N PHE A 125 10.31 -7.48 -0.14
CA PHE A 125 11.47 -6.74 0.36
C PHE A 125 11.69 -5.50 -0.49
N TRP A 126 11.76 -4.35 0.17
CA TRP A 126 11.84 -3.03 -0.44
C TRP A 126 13.07 -2.27 0.05
N MET A 127 13.51 -1.32 -0.76
CA MET A 127 14.61 -0.41 -0.44
C MET A 127 14.24 1.01 -0.81
N ILE A 128 14.55 1.95 0.08
CA ILE A 128 14.46 3.39 -0.17
C ILE A 128 15.87 3.93 -0.31
N CYS A 129 16.19 4.48 -1.48
CA CYS A 129 17.44 5.17 -1.79
C CYS A 129 17.37 6.62 -1.29
N LEU A 130 18.38 7.06 -0.55
CA LEU A 130 18.42 8.40 0.04
C LEU A 130 19.71 9.17 -0.33
N ASN A 131 19.58 10.48 -0.46
CA ASN A 131 20.73 11.39 -0.62
C ASN A 131 21.29 11.82 0.75
N GLN A 132 22.31 12.70 0.75
CA GLN A 132 23.00 13.16 1.96
C GLN A 132 22.09 13.92 2.93
N GLN A 133 21.00 14.49 2.43
CA GLN A 133 20.00 15.20 3.22
C GLN A 133 18.88 14.27 3.70
N SER A 134 19.01 12.94 3.55
CA SER A 134 17.94 11.97 3.83
C SER A 134 16.67 12.19 3.00
N LYS A 135 16.81 12.81 1.82
CA LYS A 135 15.71 12.92 0.86
C LYS A 135 15.66 11.68 -0.01
N VAL A 136 14.45 11.21 -0.31
CA VAL A 136 14.22 10.06 -1.19
C VAL A 136 14.68 10.39 -2.61
N ILE A 137 15.53 9.52 -3.13
CA ILE A 137 15.94 9.49 -4.54
C ILE A 137 14.98 8.54 -5.26
N ASP A 138 14.83 7.32 -4.73
CA ASP A 138 14.11 6.24 -5.37
C ASP A 138 13.57 5.22 -4.35
N VAL A 139 12.57 4.44 -4.76
CA VAL A 139 11.96 3.37 -3.95
C VAL A 139 11.84 2.12 -4.82
N LEU A 140 12.56 1.07 -4.45
CA LEU A 140 12.74 -0.13 -5.26
C LEU A 140 12.21 -1.35 -4.53
N GLN A 141 11.38 -2.13 -5.22
CA GLN A 141 11.09 -3.50 -4.83
C GLN A 141 12.28 -4.38 -5.23
N LEU A 142 12.85 -5.09 -4.25
CA LEU A 142 14.00 -5.97 -4.45
C LEU A 142 13.58 -7.42 -4.58
N PHE A 143 12.49 -7.80 -3.93
CA PHE A 143 12.01 -9.17 -3.90
C PHE A 143 10.50 -9.21 -3.65
N ILE A 144 9.84 -10.20 -4.26
CA ILE A 144 8.49 -10.64 -3.95
C ILE A 144 8.57 -12.12 -3.56
N GLY A 145 7.92 -12.47 -2.46
CA GLY A 145 7.88 -13.79 -1.85
C GLY A 145 7.28 -14.87 -2.73
N GLY A 146 7.78 -16.09 -2.51
CA GLY A 146 7.21 -17.37 -2.95
C GLY A 146 7.35 -18.41 -1.82
N LEU A 147 7.04 -19.68 -2.09
CA LEU A 147 6.98 -20.78 -1.10
C LEU A 147 8.29 -21.07 -0.33
N THR A 148 9.43 -20.50 -0.72
CA THR A 148 10.74 -20.73 -0.13
C THR A 148 11.42 -19.42 0.25
N SER A 149 12.11 -19.43 1.40
CA SER A 149 12.73 -18.27 2.06
C SER A 149 13.34 -17.21 1.14
N THR A 150 13.03 -15.95 1.45
CA THR A 150 13.57 -14.70 0.90
C THR A 150 15.10 -14.68 0.84
N ILE A 151 15.68 -14.71 -0.37
CA ILE A 151 17.11 -14.48 -0.60
C ILE A 151 17.27 -13.11 -1.26
N VAL A 152 17.45 -12.06 -0.44
CA VAL A 152 17.88 -10.76 -0.95
C VAL A 152 19.37 -10.88 -1.33
N ASP A 153 19.67 -10.72 -2.62
CA ASP A 153 21.05 -10.65 -3.08
C ASP A 153 21.62 -9.26 -2.77
N VAL A 154 22.53 -9.21 -1.80
CA VAL A 154 23.24 -7.98 -1.39
C VAL A 154 23.96 -7.34 -2.57
N ARG A 155 24.41 -8.09 -3.59
CA ARG A 155 25.02 -7.52 -4.79
C ARG A 155 24.03 -6.64 -5.56
N VAL A 156 22.78 -7.08 -5.68
CA VAL A 156 21.72 -6.33 -6.36
C VAL A 156 21.35 -5.08 -5.57
N VAL A 157 21.33 -5.16 -4.23
CA VAL A 157 21.13 -4.00 -3.35
C VAL A 157 22.17 -2.92 -3.65
N PHE A 158 23.46 -3.26 -3.58
CA PHE A 158 24.52 -2.27 -3.76
C PHE A 158 24.67 -1.82 -5.21
N GLN A 159 24.42 -2.67 -6.20
CA GLN A 159 24.35 -2.26 -7.60
C GLN A 159 23.34 -1.12 -7.80
N LYS A 160 22.13 -1.26 -7.22
CA LYS A 160 21.07 -0.23 -7.30
C LYS A 160 21.44 1.03 -6.52
N LEU A 161 22.00 0.89 -5.32
CA LEU A 161 22.43 2.04 -4.51
C LEU A 161 23.49 2.90 -5.23
N ILE A 162 24.48 2.24 -5.82
CA ILE A 162 25.55 2.89 -6.59
C ILE A 162 24.99 3.56 -7.84
N ALA A 163 24.15 2.85 -8.62
CA ALA A 163 23.54 3.39 -9.83
C ALA A 163 22.68 4.64 -9.55
N ASN A 164 22.01 4.68 -8.41
CA ASN A 164 21.19 5.82 -7.99
C ASN A 164 21.99 6.94 -7.28
N GLY A 165 23.31 6.79 -7.10
CA GLY A 165 24.12 7.76 -6.36
C GLY A 165 23.67 7.95 -4.91
N SER A 166 23.19 6.87 -4.27
CA SER A 166 22.67 6.92 -2.91
C SER A 166 23.82 7.04 -1.91
N THR A 167 23.68 7.92 -0.92
CA THR A 167 24.64 8.04 0.19
C THR A 167 24.15 7.32 1.45
N SER A 168 22.85 7.06 1.52
CA SER A 168 22.25 6.23 2.56
C SER A 168 21.00 5.54 2.03
N PHE A 169 20.47 4.59 2.79
CA PHE A 169 19.29 3.85 2.41
C PHE A 169 18.59 3.24 3.61
N ILE A 170 17.35 2.81 3.38
CA ILE A 170 16.52 2.11 4.35
C ILE A 170 15.96 0.88 3.65
N VAL A 171 15.88 -0.25 4.34
CA VAL A 171 15.23 -1.46 3.83
C VAL A 171 13.99 -1.78 4.63
N LEU A 172 12.99 -2.37 3.99
CA LEU A 172 11.74 -2.74 4.63
C LEU A 172 11.22 -4.06 4.09
N HIS A 173 10.57 -4.86 4.92
CA HIS A 173 9.73 -5.96 4.45
C HIS A 173 8.47 -6.12 5.27
N ASN A 174 7.44 -6.73 4.69
CA ASN A 174 6.22 -7.08 5.43
C ASN A 174 6.25 -8.53 5.91
N HIS A 175 5.58 -8.78 7.04
CA HIS A 175 5.17 -10.11 7.47
C HIS A 175 3.64 -10.23 7.32
N PRO A 176 3.14 -10.94 6.28
CA PRO A 176 1.71 -11.20 6.11
C PRO A 176 1.07 -11.93 7.29
N SER A 177 1.87 -12.61 8.12
CA SER A 177 1.44 -13.26 9.35
C SER A 177 1.00 -12.30 10.47
N GLY A 178 1.28 -11.01 10.33
CA GLY A 178 1.00 -10.00 11.36
C GLY A 178 2.07 -9.90 12.47
N ASN A 179 3.07 -10.78 12.49
CA ASN A 179 4.09 -10.81 13.53
C ASN A 179 5.18 -9.76 13.28
N LEU A 180 5.41 -8.85 14.22
CA LEU A 180 6.48 -7.84 14.13
C LEU A 180 7.86 -8.32 14.60
N LYS A 181 7.95 -9.50 15.21
CA LYS A 181 9.21 -10.00 15.74
C LYS A 181 10.14 -10.40 14.58
N PRO A 182 11.37 -9.85 14.52
CA PRO A 182 12.34 -10.25 13.50
C PRO A 182 12.69 -11.73 13.64
N SER A 183 12.67 -12.44 12.52
CA SER A 183 13.18 -13.79 12.40
C SER A 183 14.71 -13.81 12.47
N GLN A 184 15.31 -14.99 12.67
CA GLN A 184 16.76 -15.12 12.55
C GLN A 184 17.26 -14.81 11.13
N ALA A 185 16.44 -15.04 10.10
CA ALA A 185 16.78 -14.71 8.72
C ALA A 185 16.89 -13.18 8.56
N ASP A 186 15.95 -12.42 9.11
CA ASP A 186 15.95 -10.95 9.08
C ASP A 186 17.21 -10.39 9.74
N VAL A 187 17.56 -10.90 10.92
CA VAL A 187 18.78 -10.49 11.64
C VAL A 187 20.03 -10.82 10.82
N LYS A 188 20.10 -12.01 10.21
CA LYS A 188 21.25 -12.44 9.40
C LYS A 188 21.42 -11.59 8.15
N ILE A 189 20.35 -11.35 7.39
CA ILE A 189 20.43 -10.53 6.18
C ILE A 189 20.76 -9.09 6.51
N THR A 190 20.18 -8.53 7.60
CA THR A 190 20.51 -7.18 8.06
C THR A 190 22.00 -7.05 8.39
N LYS A 191 22.57 -7.98 9.15
CA LYS A 191 24.01 -7.99 9.45
C LYS A 191 24.86 -8.02 8.18
N LYS A 192 24.47 -8.84 7.20
CA LYS A 192 25.17 -8.95 5.93
C LYS A 192 25.11 -7.63 5.15
N ILE A 193 23.95 -6.97 5.12
CA ILE A 193 23.77 -5.66 4.49
C ILE A 193 24.59 -4.60 5.22
N VAL A 194 24.55 -4.52 6.55
CA VAL A 194 25.36 -3.57 7.36
C VAL A 194 26.85 -3.73 7.09
N ASN A 195 27.35 -4.96 7.02
CA ASN A 195 28.76 -5.19 6.74
C ASN A 195 29.15 -4.72 5.34
N ALA A 196 28.32 -4.98 4.33
CA ALA A 196 28.54 -4.47 2.98
C ALA A 196 28.42 -2.94 2.92
N SER A 197 27.50 -2.35 3.68
CA SER A 197 27.24 -0.91 3.73
C SER A 197 28.48 -0.12 4.17
N LYS A 198 29.24 -0.67 5.13
CA LYS A 198 30.53 -0.12 5.58
C LYS A 198 31.61 -0.15 4.51
N ILE A 199 31.63 -1.18 3.65
CA ILE A 199 32.64 -1.32 2.58
C ILE A 199 32.42 -0.27 1.49
N PHE A 200 31.16 -0.01 1.13
CA PHE A 200 30.80 0.94 0.08
C PHE A 200 30.65 2.38 0.55
N ASP A 201 30.77 2.64 1.85
CA ASP A 201 30.46 3.94 2.48
C ASP A 201 29.05 4.47 2.15
N ILE A 202 28.08 3.56 2.10
CA ILE A 202 26.66 3.89 1.90
C ILE A 202 25.93 3.42 3.15
N LYS A 203 25.38 4.35 3.93
CA LYS A 203 24.86 4.03 5.27
C LYS A 203 23.47 3.38 5.22
N LEU A 204 23.30 2.20 5.82
CA LEU A 204 21.98 1.68 6.16
C LEU A 204 21.46 2.45 7.39
N LEU A 205 20.38 3.22 7.24
CA LEU A 205 19.80 4.02 8.33
C LEU A 205 18.85 3.20 9.20
N ASP A 206 18.04 2.33 8.57
CA ASP A 206 17.08 1.49 9.30
C ASP A 206 16.70 0.25 8.49
N HIS A 207 16.18 -0.74 9.20
CA HIS A 207 15.46 -1.88 8.65
C HIS A 207 14.10 -1.98 9.35
N LEU A 208 13.01 -1.82 8.59
CA LEU A 208 11.66 -1.93 9.14
C LEU A 208 10.98 -3.25 8.77
N ILE A 209 10.33 -3.86 9.74
CA ILE A 209 9.36 -4.93 9.52
C ILE A 209 7.96 -4.33 9.65
N VAL A 210 7.12 -4.53 8.64
CA VAL A 210 5.76 -3.99 8.59
C VAL A 210 4.73 -5.10 8.76
N ALA A 211 3.75 -4.88 9.63
CA ALA A 211 2.60 -5.77 9.80
C ALA A 211 1.33 -4.90 9.97
N ASP A 212 0.45 -4.96 8.98
CA ASP A 212 -0.78 -4.15 8.92
C ASP A 212 -0.52 -2.66 9.22
N ASN A 213 -1.04 -2.17 10.35
CA ASN A 213 -0.94 -0.79 10.82
C ASN A 213 0.18 -0.57 11.85
N SER A 214 1.15 -1.46 11.92
CA SER A 214 2.26 -1.39 12.88
C SER A 214 3.59 -1.78 12.24
N TYR A 215 4.69 -1.42 12.91
CA TYR A 215 6.04 -1.71 12.43
C TYR A 215 7.02 -1.97 13.57
N PHE A 216 8.11 -2.65 13.25
CA PHE A 216 9.29 -2.80 14.08
C PHE A 216 10.48 -2.15 13.36
N SER A 217 11.23 -1.30 14.05
CA SER A 217 12.46 -0.68 13.55
C SER A 217 13.67 -1.31 14.24
N PHE A 218 14.63 -1.79 13.45
CA PHE A 218 15.90 -2.29 13.97
C PHE A 218 16.70 -1.16 14.63
N ALA A 219 16.67 0.06 14.08
CA ALA A 219 17.38 1.20 14.64
C ALA A 219 16.81 1.62 16.00
N ASP A 220 15.49 1.76 16.11
CA ASP A 220 14.82 2.17 17.37
C ASP A 220 15.07 1.16 18.50
N HIS A 221 15.10 -0.14 18.15
CA HIS A 221 15.32 -1.23 19.09
C HIS A 221 16.79 -1.62 19.26
N LYS A 222 17.73 -0.90 18.62
CA LYS A 222 19.18 -1.13 18.67
C LYS A 222 19.58 -2.56 18.32
N VAL A 223 18.93 -3.11 17.30
CA VAL A 223 19.22 -4.44 16.76
C VAL A 223 20.12 -4.27 15.55
N VAL A 224 21.38 -4.72 15.64
CA VAL A 224 22.32 -4.85 14.51
C VAL A 224 22.79 -3.53 13.84
N LEU A 225 22.08 -2.42 14.01
CA LEU A 225 22.37 -1.08 13.49
C LEU A 225 23.09 -0.19 14.50
#